data_AF-A0A4S0MRU2-F1
#
_entry.id   AF-A0A4S0MRU2-F1
#
_cell.length_a   1.000
_cell.length_b   1.000
_cell.length_c   1.000
_cell.angle_alpha   90.00
_cell.angle_beta   90.00
_cell.angle_gamma   90.00
#
_symmetry.space_group_name_H-M   'P 1'
#
loop_
_entity.id
_entity.type
_entity.pdbx_description
1 polymer ?
#
loop_
_entity_poly.entity_id
_entity_poly.type
_entity_poly.pdbx_seq_one_letter_code
_entity_poly.pdbx_strand_id
1 'polypeptide(L)'
;LLGTAAVGIAAAGAASLLPSQKAAASTSDGIRPFTVGFPQEELTELRRRIMATRWPERERVSDEASRRIWSTPASAGPTQGVQLATMQKLMRYWATEYDWSKCEAR
;
A
#
# COMPACT_ATOMS: atom_id res chain seq x y z
N LEU A 1 66.11 -22.60 18.73
CA LEU A 1 66.05 -21.16 19.05
C LEU A 1 66.59 -20.42 17.83
N LEU A 2 65.89 -19.69 16.96
CA LEU A 2 64.54 -19.13 16.78
C LEU A 2 64.23 -19.30 15.26
N GLY A 3 63.02 -19.42 14.69
CA GLY A 3 61.70 -18.92 15.05
C GLY A 3 61.30 -17.76 14.13
N THR A 4 60.32 -17.98 13.23
CA THR A 4 59.49 -17.03 12.40
C THR A 4 60.06 -16.61 11.03
N ALA A 5 59.44 -16.98 9.90
CA ALA A 5 58.20 -16.50 9.23
C ALA A 5 58.55 -15.41 8.17
N ALA A 6 57.96 -15.30 6.98
CA ALA A 6 56.60 -15.61 6.55
C ALA A 6 56.52 -15.92 5.04
N VAL A 7 55.64 -16.86 4.68
CA VAL A 7 55.11 -17.05 3.33
C VAL A 7 53.85 -16.20 3.21
N GLY A 8 53.75 -15.36 2.17
CA GLY A 8 52.56 -14.58 1.83
C GLY A 8 52.12 -14.89 0.41
N ILE A 9 50.95 -15.52 0.28
CA ILE A 9 50.35 -16.08 -0.95
C ILE A 9 49.76 -14.96 -1.83
N ALA A 10 49.97 -15.05 -3.15
CA ALA A 10 49.28 -14.26 -4.15
C ALA A 10 47.84 -14.75 -4.35
N ALA A 11 46.86 -13.85 -4.40
CA ALA A 11 45.50 -14.17 -4.84
C ALA A 11 44.90 -12.98 -5.61
N ALA A 12 45.00 -13.04 -6.95
CA ALA A 12 44.12 -12.30 -7.85
C ALA A 12 42.75 -12.99 -7.82
N GLY A 13 41.75 -12.34 -7.21
CA GLY A 13 40.45 -12.94 -6.95
C GLY A 13 39.31 -12.16 -7.60
N ALA A 14 38.94 -12.61 -8.81
CA ALA A 14 37.61 -12.56 -9.44
C ALA A 14 36.77 -11.28 -9.30
N ALA A 15 36.83 -10.43 -10.34
CA ALA A 15 35.68 -9.60 -10.70
C ALA A 15 34.44 -10.50 -10.79
N SER A 16 33.44 -10.24 -9.95
CA SER A 16 32.19 -10.99 -9.89
C SER A 16 31.55 -11.12 -11.27
N LEU A 17 31.76 -12.29 -11.89
CA LEU A 17 30.99 -12.78 -13.03
C LEU A 17 29.66 -13.33 -12.51
N LEU A 18 28.82 -12.46 -11.93
CA LEU A 18 27.41 -12.78 -11.80
C LEU A 18 26.72 -12.12 -12.98
N PRO A 19 26.30 -12.89 -14.00
CA PRO A 19 25.39 -12.37 -15.00
C PRO A 19 24.12 -11.93 -14.26
N SER A 20 23.83 -10.64 -14.31
CA SER A 20 22.52 -10.11 -13.94
C SER A 20 21.53 -10.69 -14.93
N GLN A 21 20.95 -11.86 -14.59
CA GLN A 21 19.84 -12.41 -15.34
C GLN A 21 18.67 -11.45 -15.15
N LYS A 22 18.59 -10.44 -16.02
CA LYS A 22 17.33 -9.76 -16.28
C LYS A 22 16.34 -10.85 -16.66
N ALA A 23 15.31 -11.04 -15.83
CA ALA A 23 14.18 -11.86 -16.19
C ALA A 23 13.71 -11.39 -17.58
N ALA A 24 13.86 -12.25 -18.58
CA ALA A 24 13.34 -11.96 -19.91
C ALA A 24 11.83 -11.85 -19.75
N ALA A 25 11.30 -10.63 -19.90
CA ALA A 25 9.87 -10.45 -20.07
C ALA A 25 9.47 -11.29 -21.28
N SER A 26 8.53 -12.22 -21.09
CA SER A 26 7.96 -12.99 -22.19
C SER A 26 7.39 -12.01 -23.20
N THR A 27 8.00 -11.91 -24.38
CA THR A 27 7.59 -11.06 -25.50
C THR A 27 6.35 -11.63 -26.20
N SER A 28 5.26 -11.85 -25.44
CA SER A 28 3.96 -11.97 -26.05
C SER A 28 3.52 -10.56 -26.46
N ASP A 29 3.96 -10.13 -27.64
CA ASP A 29 3.75 -8.80 -28.20
C ASP A 29 2.29 -8.53 -28.65
N GLY A 30 1.33 -9.26 -28.04
CA GLY A 30 -0.08 -9.21 -28.37
C GLY A 30 -0.90 -8.65 -27.23
N ILE A 31 -1.82 -7.73 -27.56
CA ILE A 31 -2.83 -7.22 -26.63
C ILE A 31 -3.68 -8.40 -26.12
N ARG A 32 -3.82 -8.52 -24.80
CA ARG A 32 -4.64 -9.55 -24.14
C ARG A 32 -5.89 -8.88 -23.56
N PRO A 33 -7.10 -9.32 -23.92
CA PRO A 33 -8.30 -8.88 -23.24
C PRO A 33 -8.20 -9.17 -21.74
N PHE A 34 -8.54 -8.17 -20.94
CA PHE A 34 -8.60 -8.27 -19.48
C PHE A 34 -10.01 -7.94 -19.04
N THR A 35 -10.60 -8.83 -18.24
CA THR A 35 -11.94 -8.65 -17.66
C THR A 35 -11.79 -8.65 -16.15
N VAL A 36 -12.39 -7.65 -15.50
CA VAL A 36 -12.42 -7.56 -14.03
C VAL A 36 -13.55 -8.43 -13.51
N GLY A 37 -13.29 -9.17 -12.42
CA GLY A 37 -14.30 -9.91 -11.68
C GLY A 37 -14.05 -9.83 -10.18
N PHE A 38 -15.12 -9.79 -9.40
CA PHE A 38 -15.11 -9.73 -7.94
C PHE A 38 -15.84 -10.97 -7.38
N PRO A 39 -15.10 -12.07 -7.11
CA PRO A 39 -15.69 -13.28 -6.55
C PRO A 39 -16.43 -13.00 -5.24
N GLN A 40 -17.56 -13.68 -5.03
CA GLN A 40 -18.42 -13.43 -3.88
C GLN A 40 -17.73 -13.74 -2.55
N GLU A 41 -16.81 -14.72 -2.53
CA GLU A 41 -15.97 -15.05 -1.39
C GLU A 41 -15.04 -13.87 -1.00
N GLU A 42 -14.43 -13.20 -1.97
CA GLU A 42 -13.55 -12.04 -1.74
C GLU A 42 -14.35 -10.84 -1.21
N LEU A 43 -15.55 -10.61 -1.75
CA LEU A 43 -16.46 -9.57 -1.24
C LEU A 43 -16.95 -9.86 0.18
N THR A 44 -17.18 -11.14 0.50
CA THR A 44 -17.57 -11.56 1.85
C THR A 44 -16.42 -11.36 2.83
N GLU A 45 -15.21 -11.71 2.43
CA GLU A 45 -13.99 -11.50 3.22
C GLU A 45 -13.71 -10.00 3.42
N LEU A 46 -13.88 -9.19 2.38
CA LEU A 46 -13.79 -7.73 2.48
C LEU A 46 -14.74 -7.19 3.56
N ARG A 47 -16.03 -7.56 3.52
CA ARG A 47 -17.01 -7.13 4.52
C ARG A 47 -16.61 -7.58 5.93
N ARG A 48 -16.13 -8.82 6.08
CA ARG A 48 -15.64 -9.35 7.36
C ARG A 48 -14.48 -8.51 7.91
N ARG A 49 -13.51 -8.16 7.07
CA ARG A 49 -12.35 -7.34 7.46
C ARG A 49 -12.76 -5.92 7.84
N ILE A 50 -13.70 -5.33 7.10
CA ILE A 50 -14.25 -4.02 7.43
C ILE A 50 -14.88 -4.04 8.83
N MET A 51 -15.70 -5.05 9.14
CA MET A 51 -16.32 -5.20 10.46
C MET A 51 -15.31 -5.49 11.59
N ALA A 52 -14.19 -6.15 11.29
CA ALA A 52 -13.13 -6.44 12.24
C ALA A 52 -12.15 -5.27 12.49
N THR A 53 -12.44 -4.10 11.93
CA THR A 53 -11.53 -2.94 11.99
C THR A 53 -11.37 -2.44 13.42
N ARG A 54 -10.11 -2.36 13.86
CA ARG A 54 -9.73 -1.73 15.12
C ARG A 54 -9.52 -0.25 14.86
N TRP A 55 -10.39 0.58 15.43
CA TRP A 55 -10.34 2.02 15.25
C TRP A 55 -9.25 2.64 16.15
N PRO A 56 -8.49 3.63 15.63
CA PRO A 56 -7.62 4.44 16.46
C PRO A 56 -8.46 5.34 17.38
N GLU A 57 -7.79 6.01 18.32
CA GLU A 57 -8.40 7.08 19.10
C GLU A 57 -8.82 8.26 18.21
N ARG A 58 -9.73 9.09 18.73
CA ARG A 58 -10.19 10.29 18.04
C ARG A 58 -9.08 11.33 17.92
N GLU A 59 -9.04 12.07 16.82
CA GLU A 59 -8.09 13.14 16.57
C GLU A 59 -8.16 14.24 17.63
N ARG A 60 -7.02 14.93 17.84
CA ARG A 60 -6.96 16.04 18.79
C ARG A 60 -7.59 17.33 18.24
N VAL A 61 -7.71 17.43 16.93
CA VAL A 61 -8.28 18.59 16.23
C VAL A 61 -9.77 18.35 16.02
N SER A 62 -10.60 19.33 16.41
CA SER A 62 -12.05 19.24 16.27
C SER A 62 -12.47 19.25 14.79
N ASP A 63 -13.61 18.60 14.47
CA ASP A 63 -14.13 18.52 13.10
C ASP A 63 -14.34 19.90 12.46
N GLU A 64 -14.70 20.90 13.27
CA GLU A 64 -14.85 22.31 12.87
C GLU A 64 -13.51 22.91 12.41
N ALA A 65 -12.42 22.61 13.11
CA ALA A 65 -11.08 23.09 12.80
C ALA A 65 -10.46 22.40 11.58
N SER A 66 -10.82 21.13 11.31
CA SER A 66 -10.40 20.41 10.09
C SER A 66 -11.19 20.84 8.84
N ARG A 67 -12.37 21.47 8.99
CA ARG A 67 -13.20 21.94 7.86
C ARG A 67 -12.71 23.30 7.38
N ARG A 68 -11.71 23.32 6.49
CA ARG A 68 -11.25 24.56 5.87
C ARG A 68 -12.30 25.11 4.90
N ILE A 69 -13.07 26.11 5.34
CA ILE A 69 -13.86 26.95 4.43
C ILE A 69 -12.85 27.87 3.69
N TRP A 70 -12.91 27.90 2.36
CA TRP A 70 -12.03 28.68 1.47
C TRP A 70 -11.91 30.17 1.85
N SER A 71 -12.87 30.72 2.61
CA SER A 71 -12.89 32.10 3.09
C SER A 71 -12.34 32.33 4.51
N THR A 72 -11.84 31.30 5.21
CA THR A 72 -11.27 31.47 6.56
C THR A 72 -9.79 31.85 6.46
N PRO A 73 -9.29 32.86 7.21
CA PRO A 73 -7.87 33.18 7.23
C PRO A 73 -7.04 31.97 7.69
N ALA A 74 -5.74 31.98 7.38
CA ALA A 74 -4.77 30.89 7.65
C ALA A 74 -4.64 30.45 9.13
N SER A 75 -5.49 30.96 10.03
CA SER A 75 -5.62 30.56 11.43
C SER A 75 -6.49 29.31 11.66
N ALA A 76 -7.12 28.74 10.63
CA ALA A 76 -7.67 27.39 10.73
C ALA A 76 -6.50 26.42 11.01
N GLY A 77 -6.51 25.81 12.20
CA GLY A 77 -5.40 24.99 12.69
C GLY A 77 -5.01 23.84 11.76
N PRO A 78 -3.87 23.17 12.03
CA PRO A 78 -3.38 22.09 11.18
C PRO A 78 -4.39 20.93 11.12
N THR A 79 -4.71 20.47 9.91
CA THR A 79 -5.46 19.23 9.70
C THR A 79 -4.57 18.02 10.02
N GLN A 80 -5.15 16.98 10.61
CA GLN A 80 -4.48 15.72 10.94
C GLN A 80 -4.77 14.59 9.94
N GLY A 81 -5.34 14.93 8.78
CA GLY A 81 -5.70 13.96 7.74
C GLY A 81 -7.21 13.74 7.63
N VAL A 82 -7.60 12.54 7.19
CA VAL A 82 -9.01 12.17 7.07
C VAL A 82 -9.58 11.91 8.46
N GLN A 83 -10.66 12.60 8.81
CA GLN A 83 -11.32 12.44 10.11
C GLN A 83 -11.85 10.99 10.29
N LEU A 84 -11.69 10.46 11.50
CA LEU A 84 -12.12 9.12 11.91
C LEU A 84 -13.61 8.90 11.61
N ALA A 85 -14.44 9.91 11.87
CA ALA A 85 -15.86 9.87 11.59
C ALA A 85 -16.15 9.67 10.09
N THR A 86 -15.35 10.26 9.20
CA THR A 86 -15.47 10.08 7.75
C THR A 86 -15.10 8.65 7.37
N MET A 87 -14.00 8.12 7.90
CA MET A 87 -13.60 6.73 7.64
C MET A 87 -14.63 5.73 8.15
N GLN A 88 -15.18 5.93 9.34
CA GLN A 88 -16.25 5.09 9.89
C GLN A 88 -17.50 5.09 9.02
N LYS A 89 -17.90 6.26 8.49
CA LYS A 89 -19.03 6.37 7.55
C LYS A 89 -18.74 5.65 6.23
N LEU A 90 -17.55 5.84 5.66
CA LEU A 90 -17.15 5.19 4.42
C LEU A 90 -17.13 3.67 4.57
N MET A 91 -16.52 3.17 5.65
CA MET A 91 -16.43 1.74 5.92
C MET A 91 -17.80 1.11 6.15
N ARG A 92 -18.73 1.83 6.82
CA ARG A 92 -20.13 1.38 6.92
C ARG A 92 -20.78 1.27 5.55
N TYR A 93 -20.70 2.31 4.74
CA TYR A 93 -21.27 2.33 3.40
C TYR A 93 -20.74 1.17 2.54
N TRP A 94 -19.43 0.92 2.55
CA TRP A 94 -18.83 -0.21 1.83
C TRP A 94 -19.26 -1.59 2.35
N ALA A 95 -19.52 -1.71 3.65
CA ALA A 95 -19.97 -2.97 4.23
C ALA A 95 -21.43 -3.29 3.87
N THR A 96 -22.31 -2.29 3.81
CA THR A 96 -23.76 -2.50 3.80
C THR A 96 -24.48 -2.07 2.52
N GLU A 97 -24.00 -1.02 1.85
CA GLU A 97 -24.76 -0.32 0.80
C GLU A 97 -24.07 -0.34 -0.56
N TYR A 98 -22.74 -0.46 -0.58
CA TYR A 98 -21.99 -0.45 -1.82
C TYR A 98 -22.08 -1.78 -2.57
N ASP A 99 -22.37 -1.69 -3.86
CA ASP A 99 -22.49 -2.80 -4.79
C ASP A 99 -21.28 -2.81 -5.74
N TRP A 100 -20.38 -3.77 -5.50
CA TRP A 100 -19.13 -3.93 -6.24
C TRP A 100 -19.32 -4.44 -7.67
N SER A 101 -20.46 -5.08 -7.99
CA SER A 101 -20.74 -5.56 -9.36
C SER A 101 -20.83 -4.43 -10.38
N LYS A 102 -21.14 -3.20 -9.91
CA LYS A 102 -21.15 -1.99 -10.75
C LYS A 102 -19.79 -1.68 -11.38
N CYS A 103 -18.70 -2.18 -10.81
CA CYS A 103 -17.36 -2.02 -11.35
C CYS A 103 -17.04 -3.01 -12.49
N GLU A 104 -17.74 -4.15 -12.59
CA GLU A 104 -17.53 -5.13 -13.67
C GLU A 104 -18.17 -4.71 -14.99
N ALA A 105 -19.19 -3.85 -14.93
CA ALA A 105 -19.95 -3.39 -16.09
C ALA A 105 -19.30 -2.21 -16.84
N ARG A 106 -18.09 -1.80 -16.47
CA ARG A 106 -17.38 -0.63 -17.01
C ARG A 106 -16.04 -1.05 -17.60
#